data_AF-A0A4R4TBD4-F1
#
_entry.id   AF-A0A4R4TBD4-F1
#
_cell.length_a   1.000
_cell.length_b   1.000
_cell.length_c   1.000
_cell.angle_alpha   90.00
_cell.angle_beta   90.00
_cell.angle_gamma   90.00
#
_symmetry.space_group_name_H-M   'P 1'
#
loop_
_entity.id
_entity.type
_entity.pdbx_description
1 polymer ?
#
loop_
_entity_poly.entity_id
_entity_poly.type
_entity_poly.pdbx_seq_one_letter_code
_entity_poly.pdbx_strand_id
1 'polypeptide(L)'
;MSPVLVGRSAELRELEDALSSAPGAVLVGGDAGLGKTRLIREFAKRVDGGRASVLTGGCLELGSDGLPFAPFTTVLRCLVRDVGIDGVAELVPRGDTGGLARLLPEFGEPESDAASGEERARLFEVMLTVLERLAERGPVVLVVEDAHWADRSTRDLLAFLIRNLGTAPVLIVVTYRSDELHRTHPLRQLLAGLERVERVRRTEIERLSRADVGALVTELLGQAPPPGLVERIAARSEGNPLFIEALLDDDGTLASELPESLRDLLLAGVQRLPEETQDVLRDASGGGTRIEHALLAAVTGLGDAALTRVLRPAVAANVLVVDGDGYAFRHALIREAVHDDLLPGEYTRLHRRYAEALENDPGLVPSGRLWVELSYHWKAAHDSTWALVASWRAAADARKAVAYAECLTMLSRVLELWDQVPDAAERIGADQVTVLEKAASAADEAGEFDRGIKLVTAALREIGYEDGGGDENGG
;
A
#
# COMPACT_ATOMS: atom_id res chain seq x y z
N MET A 1 7.20 15.38 -2.39
CA MET A 1 5.74 15.64 -2.44
C MET A 1 5.39 16.53 -3.61
N SER A 2 4.72 15.96 -4.63
CA SER A 2 4.17 16.73 -5.76
C SER A 2 3.29 17.89 -5.26
N PRO A 3 3.25 19.06 -5.89
CA PRO A 3 2.33 20.15 -5.53
C PRO A 3 0.90 19.94 -6.05
N VAL A 4 0.67 19.04 -7.02
CA VAL A 4 -0.62 18.87 -7.70
C VAL A 4 -1.37 17.63 -7.20
N LEU A 5 -2.69 17.76 -7.04
CA LEU A 5 -3.56 16.62 -6.76
C LEU A 5 -3.99 15.96 -8.08
N VAL A 6 -3.46 14.75 -8.35
CA VAL A 6 -3.73 13.98 -9.57
C VAL A 6 -4.85 12.97 -9.34
N GLY A 7 -5.75 12.80 -10.32
CA GLY A 7 -6.76 11.73 -10.32
C GLY A 7 -7.89 11.85 -9.30
N ARG A 8 -8.04 13.01 -8.62
CA ARG A 8 -9.04 13.19 -7.53
C ARG A 8 -10.12 14.24 -7.80
N SER A 9 -10.38 14.54 -9.07
CA SER A 9 -11.33 15.60 -9.44
C SER A 9 -12.78 15.22 -9.15
N ALA A 10 -13.12 13.93 -9.05
CA ALA A 10 -14.48 13.49 -8.72
C ALA A 10 -14.75 13.63 -7.23
N GLU A 11 -13.82 13.16 -6.40
CA GLU A 11 -13.89 13.18 -4.93
C GLU A 11 -13.84 14.61 -4.39
N LEU A 12 -13.04 15.49 -5.02
CA LEU A 12 -13.08 16.93 -4.72
C LEU A 12 -14.44 17.55 -5.00
N ARG A 13 -15.05 17.25 -6.16
CA ARG A 13 -16.39 17.75 -6.49
C ARG A 13 -17.43 17.23 -5.53
N GLU A 14 -17.34 15.98 -5.10
CA GLU A 14 -18.26 15.41 -4.12
C GLU A 14 -18.22 16.16 -2.77
N LEU A 15 -17.02 16.55 -2.31
CA LEU A 15 -16.86 17.37 -1.10
C LEU A 15 -17.43 18.79 -1.27
N GLU A 16 -17.20 19.42 -2.44
CA GLU A 16 -17.76 20.73 -2.78
C GLU A 16 -19.30 20.71 -2.87
N ASP A 17 -19.86 19.67 -3.49
CA ASP A 17 -21.30 19.44 -3.57
C ASP A 17 -21.90 19.16 -2.19
N ALA A 18 -21.21 18.37 -1.35
CA ALA A 18 -21.63 18.09 0.02
C ALA A 18 -21.69 19.38 0.85
N LEU A 19 -20.69 20.26 0.74
CA LEU A 19 -20.67 21.56 1.41
C LEU A 19 -21.83 22.45 0.95
N SER A 20 -22.08 22.47 -0.36
CA SER A 20 -23.20 23.23 -0.94
C SER A 20 -24.57 22.72 -0.47
N SER A 21 -24.66 21.44 -0.10
CA SER A 21 -25.87 20.79 0.43
C SER A 21 -25.90 20.67 1.95
N ALA A 22 -24.98 21.31 2.68
CA ALA A 22 -24.91 21.23 4.14
C ALA A 22 -26.23 21.66 4.81
N PRO A 23 -26.59 21.10 5.98
CA PRO A 23 -25.79 20.20 6.81
C PRO A 23 -25.69 18.75 6.33
N GLY A 24 -24.58 18.10 6.65
CA GLY A 24 -24.38 16.67 6.39
C GLY A 24 -23.00 16.17 6.81
N ALA A 25 -22.69 14.93 6.44
CA ALA A 25 -21.37 14.37 6.64
C ALA A 25 -20.85 13.57 5.44
N VAL A 26 -19.54 13.56 5.25
CA VAL A 26 -18.85 12.74 4.25
C VAL A 26 -17.82 11.85 4.94
N LEU A 27 -17.97 10.55 4.78
CA LEU A 27 -17.05 9.53 5.30
C LEU A 27 -16.06 9.17 4.18
N VAL A 28 -14.81 9.58 4.32
CA VAL A 28 -13.73 9.36 3.34
C VAL A 28 -12.88 8.16 3.76
N GLY A 29 -13.16 7.01 3.16
CA GLY A 29 -12.41 5.77 3.35
C GLY A 29 -11.27 5.63 2.34
N GLY A 30 -10.32 4.75 2.63
CA GLY A 30 -9.26 4.36 1.69
C GLY A 30 -8.03 3.84 2.43
N ASP A 31 -7.18 3.08 1.75
CA ASP A 31 -5.97 2.51 2.34
C ASP A 31 -4.92 3.61 2.68
N ALA A 32 -3.90 3.23 3.45
CA ALA A 32 -2.76 4.09 3.75
C ALA A 32 -2.12 4.68 2.49
N GLY A 33 -1.71 5.94 2.53
CA GLY A 33 -0.95 6.55 1.43
C GLY A 33 -1.77 6.93 0.18
N LEU A 34 -3.06 6.60 0.10
CA LEU A 34 -3.90 6.93 -1.08
C LEU A 34 -4.21 8.43 -1.29
N GLY A 35 -3.75 9.29 -0.38
CA GLY A 35 -3.87 10.75 -0.51
C GLY A 35 -5.11 11.37 0.15
N LYS A 36 -5.74 10.70 1.13
CA LYS A 36 -6.91 11.25 1.86
C LYS A 36 -6.65 12.63 2.46
N THR A 37 -5.59 12.79 3.25
CA THR A 37 -5.20 14.09 3.83
C THR A 37 -4.84 15.11 2.76
N ARG A 38 -4.26 14.68 1.64
CA ARG A 38 -3.97 15.55 0.49
C ARG A 38 -5.26 16.11 -0.13
N LEU A 39 -6.24 15.23 -0.35
CA LEU A 39 -7.57 15.58 -0.84
C LEU A 39 -8.25 16.60 0.09
N ILE A 40 -8.24 16.34 1.40
CA ILE A 40 -8.84 17.26 2.38
C ILE A 40 -8.13 18.62 2.42
N ARG A 41 -6.79 18.64 2.36
CA ARG A 41 -6.04 19.92 2.30
C ARG A 41 -6.37 20.70 1.03
N GLU A 42 -6.50 20.03 -0.11
CA GLU A 42 -6.85 20.68 -1.38
C GLU A 42 -8.29 21.22 -1.35
N PHE A 43 -9.23 20.43 -0.81
CA PHE A 43 -10.59 20.89 -0.56
C PHE A 43 -10.63 22.11 0.36
N ALA A 44 -9.92 22.06 1.50
CA ALA A 44 -9.81 23.16 2.45
C ALA A 44 -9.30 24.44 1.79
N LYS A 45 -8.25 24.36 0.96
CA LYS A 45 -7.72 25.51 0.22
C LYS A 45 -8.74 26.14 -0.75
N ARG A 46 -9.63 25.34 -1.35
CA ARG A 46 -10.65 25.84 -2.30
C ARG A 46 -11.83 26.52 -1.62
N VAL A 47 -12.09 26.19 -0.36
CA VAL A 47 -13.17 26.78 0.44
C VAL A 47 -12.66 27.88 1.37
N ASP A 48 -11.35 27.97 1.57
CA ASP A 48 -10.69 29.10 2.20
C ASP A 48 -10.89 30.41 1.39
N GLY A 49 -10.74 31.57 2.05
CA GLY A 49 -11.02 32.88 1.44
C GLY A 49 -12.48 33.34 1.54
N GLY A 50 -13.21 32.85 2.56
CA GLY A 50 -14.54 33.37 2.94
C GLY A 50 -15.74 32.53 2.49
N ARG A 51 -15.53 31.35 1.88
CA ARG A 51 -16.64 30.44 1.51
C ARG A 51 -17.07 29.51 2.63
N ALA A 52 -16.13 29.09 3.48
CA ALA A 52 -16.42 28.33 4.70
C ALA A 52 -15.31 28.51 5.75
N SER A 53 -15.65 28.33 7.03
CA SER A 53 -14.67 28.14 8.10
C SER A 53 -14.28 26.66 8.19
N VAL A 54 -12.99 26.34 8.15
CA VAL A 54 -12.50 24.95 8.19
C VAL A 54 -11.80 24.69 9.52
N LEU A 55 -12.32 23.72 10.27
CA LEU A 55 -11.79 23.27 11.55
C LEU A 55 -11.28 21.84 11.42
N THR A 56 -10.00 21.59 11.70
CA THR A 56 -9.40 20.26 11.51
C THR A 56 -8.85 19.72 12.83
N GLY A 57 -9.18 18.47 13.14
CA GLY A 57 -8.63 17.73 14.27
C GLY A 57 -8.27 16.30 13.87
N GLY A 58 -7.09 15.84 14.24
CA GLY A 58 -6.64 14.46 13.99
C GLY A 58 -6.81 13.56 15.20
N CYS A 59 -7.20 12.32 14.97
CA CYS A 59 -7.06 11.25 15.95
C CYS A 59 -5.59 10.81 16.04
N LEU A 60 -5.16 10.32 17.20
CA LEU A 60 -3.77 9.94 17.45
C LEU A 60 -3.69 8.47 17.85
N GLU A 61 -2.71 7.77 17.30
CA GLU A 61 -2.35 6.41 17.73
C GLU A 61 -1.59 6.47 19.07
N LEU A 62 -2.32 6.46 20.18
CA LEU A 62 -1.76 6.51 21.54
C LEU A 62 -2.35 5.40 22.41
N GLY A 63 -1.64 4.28 22.49
CA GLY A 63 -2.07 3.11 23.28
C GLY A 63 -3.36 2.46 22.76
N SER A 64 -3.88 1.48 23.49
CA SER A 64 -5.10 0.75 23.10
C SER A 64 -6.39 1.57 23.20
N ASP A 65 -6.41 2.58 24.07
CA ASP A 65 -7.61 3.35 24.40
C ASP A 65 -7.62 4.77 23.81
N GLY A 66 -6.53 5.25 23.20
CA GLY A 66 -6.43 6.59 22.62
C GLY A 66 -6.49 7.71 23.66
N LEU A 67 -6.36 8.96 23.19
CA LEU A 67 -6.62 10.15 24.00
C LEU A 67 -8.08 10.59 23.83
N PRO A 68 -8.90 10.60 24.89
CA PRO A 68 -10.29 11.04 24.80
C PRO A 68 -10.45 12.40 24.14
N PHE A 69 -11.30 12.46 23.12
CA PHE A 69 -11.69 13.68 22.43
C PHE A 69 -10.54 14.46 21.76
N ALA A 70 -9.38 13.85 21.56
CA ALA A 70 -8.20 14.49 20.96
C ALA A 70 -8.46 15.36 19.71
N PRO A 71 -9.23 14.91 18.69
CA PRO A 71 -9.52 15.76 17.53
C PRO A 71 -10.33 17.00 17.90
N PHE A 72 -11.30 16.88 18.81
CA PHE A 72 -12.16 17.99 19.23
C PHE A 72 -11.41 18.99 20.12
N THR A 73 -10.50 18.51 20.96
CA THR A 73 -9.56 19.37 21.70
C THR A 73 -8.68 20.18 20.73
N THR A 74 -8.19 19.57 19.64
CA THR A 74 -7.41 20.27 18.60
C THR A 74 -8.26 21.33 17.90
N VAL A 75 -9.49 20.99 17.51
CA VAL A 75 -10.44 21.90 16.87
C VAL A 75 -10.74 23.11 17.74
N LEU A 76 -11.04 22.90 19.03
CA LEU A 76 -11.27 24.02 19.96
C LEU A 76 -10.01 24.88 20.12
N ARG A 77 -8.82 24.26 20.15
CA ARG A 77 -7.55 25.01 20.27
C ARG A 77 -7.32 25.90 19.05
N CYS A 78 -7.66 25.43 17.85
CA CYS A 78 -7.66 26.24 16.64
C CYS A 78 -8.68 27.39 16.74
N LEU A 79 -9.91 27.09 17.14
CA LEU A 79 -10.95 28.11 17.27
C LEU A 79 -10.57 29.21 18.28
N VAL A 80 -9.98 28.85 19.42
CA VAL A 80 -9.47 29.81 20.41
C VAL A 80 -8.36 30.69 19.83
N ARG A 81 -7.51 30.17 18.94
CA ARG A 81 -6.48 30.99 18.28
C ARG A 81 -7.09 31.98 17.28
N ASP A 82 -8.16 31.59 16.61
CA ASP A 82 -8.77 32.39 15.54
C ASP A 82 -9.69 33.49 16.08
N VAL A 83 -10.50 33.20 17.10
CA VAL A 83 -11.51 34.14 17.64
C VAL A 83 -11.29 34.53 19.10
N GLY A 84 -10.27 33.98 19.76
CA GLY A 84 -10.00 34.21 21.19
C GLY A 84 -10.91 33.39 22.12
N ILE A 85 -10.53 33.29 23.39
CA ILE A 85 -11.31 32.58 24.43
C ILE A 85 -12.70 33.20 24.58
N ASP A 86 -12.78 34.53 24.65
CA ASP A 86 -14.04 35.27 24.77
C ASP A 86 -14.94 35.06 23.55
N GLY A 87 -14.34 35.03 22.35
CA GLY A 87 -15.08 34.76 21.11
C GLY A 87 -15.67 33.36 21.07
N VAL A 88 -15.00 32.35 21.65
CA VAL A 88 -15.57 31.01 21.82
C VAL A 88 -16.66 31.01 22.89
N ALA A 89 -16.49 31.74 24.00
CA ALA A 89 -17.50 31.84 25.05
C ALA A 89 -18.82 32.45 24.55
N GLU A 90 -18.76 33.41 23.61
CA GLU A 90 -19.95 33.98 22.95
C GLU A 90 -20.73 32.95 22.11
N LEU A 91 -20.05 31.92 21.58
CA LEU A 91 -20.68 30.82 20.85
C LEU A 91 -21.38 29.81 21.79
N VAL A 92 -21.17 29.91 23.10
CA VAL A 92 -21.82 29.04 24.08
C VAL A 92 -23.05 29.75 24.67
N PRO A 93 -24.21 29.08 24.78
CA PRO A 93 -25.39 29.68 25.41
C PRO A 93 -25.09 30.15 26.84
N ARG A 94 -25.43 31.41 27.13
CA ARG A 94 -25.22 32.07 28.43
C ARG A 94 -23.75 32.16 28.88
N GLY A 95 -22.78 31.87 28.00
CA GLY A 95 -21.37 31.86 28.34
C GLY A 95 -20.94 30.75 29.30
N ASP A 96 -21.75 29.69 29.47
CA ASP A 96 -21.42 28.55 30.33
C ASP A 96 -20.40 27.62 29.64
N THR A 97 -19.12 28.02 29.69
CA THR A 97 -18.01 27.25 29.11
C THR A 97 -17.59 26.05 29.96
N GLY A 98 -18.27 25.76 31.08
CA GLY A 98 -17.92 24.64 31.97
C GLY A 98 -17.93 23.28 31.25
N GLY A 99 -18.79 23.11 30.25
CA GLY A 99 -18.78 21.93 29.38
C GLY A 99 -17.49 21.78 28.54
N LEU A 100 -16.82 22.88 28.18
CA LEU A 100 -15.59 22.90 27.38
C LEU A 100 -14.32 22.74 28.23
N ALA A 101 -14.38 23.03 29.54
CA ALA A 101 -13.25 22.92 30.47
C ALA A 101 -12.59 21.53 30.46
N ARG A 102 -13.36 20.47 30.18
CA ARG A 102 -12.84 19.09 30.05
C ARG A 102 -11.98 18.87 28.80
N LEU A 103 -12.20 19.65 27.74
CA LEU A 103 -11.41 19.56 26.51
C LEU A 103 -10.23 20.52 26.53
N LEU A 104 -10.43 21.71 27.09
CA LEU A 104 -9.44 22.79 27.19
C LEU A 104 -9.51 23.46 28.56
N PRO A 105 -8.46 23.32 29.40
CA PRO A 105 -8.40 23.93 30.74
C PRO A 105 -8.52 25.46 30.74
N GLU A 106 -8.28 26.12 29.60
CA GLU A 106 -8.42 27.58 29.44
C GLU A 106 -9.85 28.07 29.70
N PHE A 107 -10.86 27.20 29.66
CA PHE A 107 -12.26 27.52 29.95
C PHE A 107 -12.68 27.32 31.42
N GLY A 108 -11.74 26.94 32.31
CA GLY A 108 -11.96 26.78 33.75
C GLY A 108 -11.65 25.38 34.26
N GLU A 109 -11.99 25.12 35.52
CA GLU A 109 -11.90 23.79 36.12
C GLU A 109 -13.21 23.01 35.92
N PRO A 110 -13.14 21.70 35.57
CA PRO A 110 -14.33 20.87 35.51
C PRO A 110 -14.99 20.73 36.89
N GLU A 111 -16.33 20.72 36.94
CA GLU A 111 -17.10 20.67 38.20
C GLU A 111 -16.86 19.39 39.02
N SER A 112 -16.31 18.32 38.41
CA SER A 112 -15.98 17.06 39.08
C SER A 112 -14.83 16.30 38.41
N ASP A 113 -14.11 15.47 39.18
CA ASP A 113 -13.02 14.61 38.65
C ASP A 113 -13.53 13.50 37.71
N ALA A 114 -14.77 13.03 37.89
CA ALA A 114 -15.34 11.93 37.11
C ALA A 114 -16.48 12.41 36.21
N ALA A 115 -16.30 12.30 34.89
CA ALA A 115 -17.33 12.70 33.92
C ALA A 115 -18.60 11.85 34.04
N SER A 116 -19.64 12.41 34.68
CA SER A 116 -20.97 11.79 34.76
C SER A 116 -21.59 11.66 33.36
N GLY A 117 -22.63 10.82 33.21
CA GLY A 117 -23.35 10.73 31.93
C GLY A 117 -23.97 12.07 31.50
N GLU A 118 -24.43 12.87 32.46
CA GLU A 118 -25.02 14.18 32.22
C GLU A 118 -23.98 15.21 31.76
N GLU A 119 -22.78 15.19 32.34
CA GLU A 119 -21.69 16.08 31.92
C GLU A 119 -21.20 15.76 30.50
N ARG A 120 -21.17 14.48 30.12
CA ARG A 120 -20.86 14.09 28.73
C ARG A 120 -21.92 14.57 27.76
N ALA A 121 -23.20 14.40 28.10
CA ALA A 121 -24.30 14.91 27.30
C ALA A 121 -24.21 16.43 27.16
N ARG A 122 -23.91 17.16 28.25
CA ARG A 122 -23.68 18.61 28.21
C ARG A 122 -22.53 18.99 27.29
N LEU A 123 -21.38 18.31 27.36
CA LEU A 123 -20.26 18.55 26.46
C LEU A 123 -20.68 18.37 24.99
N PHE A 124 -21.43 17.31 24.69
CA PHE A 124 -21.87 16.99 23.33
C PHE A 124 -22.79 18.08 22.78
N GLU A 125 -23.76 18.52 23.57
CA GLU A 125 -24.67 19.62 23.24
C GLU A 125 -23.95 20.95 23.07
N VAL A 126 -22.98 21.25 23.94
CA VAL A 126 -22.17 22.48 23.83
C VAL A 126 -21.34 22.47 22.56
N MET A 127 -20.69 21.35 22.22
CA MET A 127 -19.93 21.22 20.97
C MET A 127 -20.82 21.38 19.74
N LEU A 128 -22.01 20.78 19.73
CA LEU A 128 -22.98 20.96 18.65
C LEU A 128 -23.37 22.43 18.52
N THR A 129 -23.72 23.07 19.63
CA THR A 129 -24.14 24.48 19.65
C THR A 129 -23.04 25.41 19.17
N VAL A 130 -21.77 25.17 19.56
CA VAL A 130 -20.63 25.96 19.09
C VAL A 130 -20.50 25.89 17.57
N LEU A 131 -20.64 24.70 16.98
CA LEU A 131 -20.59 24.52 15.52
C LEU A 131 -21.77 25.21 14.82
N GLU A 132 -22.98 25.07 15.34
CA GLU A 132 -24.18 25.68 14.76
C GLU A 132 -24.15 27.20 14.83
N ARG A 133 -23.70 27.78 15.96
CA ARG A 133 -23.54 29.24 16.09
C ARG A 133 -22.40 29.78 15.26
N LEU A 134 -21.29 29.04 15.15
CA LEU A 134 -20.23 29.44 14.24
C LEU A 134 -20.75 29.48 12.79
N ALA A 135 -21.63 28.54 12.45
CA ALA A 135 -22.25 28.45 11.14
C ALA A 135 -23.26 29.57 10.82
N GLU A 136 -23.66 30.39 11.81
CA GLU A 136 -24.43 31.63 11.57
C GLU A 136 -23.60 32.69 10.82
N ARG A 137 -22.26 32.62 10.91
CA ARG A 137 -21.33 33.52 10.22
C ARG A 137 -21.02 33.08 8.78
N GLY A 138 -21.43 31.87 8.41
CA GLY A 138 -21.16 31.23 7.11
C GLY A 138 -20.96 29.71 7.27
N PRO A 139 -20.89 28.93 6.18
CA PRO A 139 -20.72 27.48 6.26
C PRO A 139 -19.50 27.04 7.09
N VAL A 140 -19.63 25.95 7.83
CA VAL A 140 -18.55 25.37 8.65
C VAL A 140 -18.21 23.96 8.16
N VAL A 141 -16.94 23.68 7.96
CA VAL A 141 -16.41 22.35 7.68
C VAL A 141 -15.64 21.86 8.90
N LEU A 142 -16.11 20.80 9.53
CA LEU A 142 -15.40 20.09 10.59
C LEU A 142 -14.74 18.84 10.01
N VAL A 143 -13.40 18.83 9.96
CA VAL A 143 -12.61 17.67 9.54
C VAL A 143 -12.13 16.91 10.77
N VAL A 144 -12.49 15.62 10.83
CA VAL A 144 -11.93 14.65 11.78
C VAL A 144 -11.05 13.67 11.01
N GLU A 145 -9.73 13.82 11.13
CA GLU A 145 -8.77 12.94 10.47
C GLU A 145 -8.50 11.65 11.26
N ASP A 146 -8.25 10.57 10.51
CA ASP A 146 -7.77 9.29 11.01
C ASP A 146 -8.64 8.64 12.09
N ALA A 147 -9.97 8.68 11.90
CA ALA A 147 -10.96 8.17 12.85
C ALA A 147 -10.84 6.68 13.21
N HIS A 148 -10.00 5.92 12.50
CA HIS A 148 -9.64 4.54 12.86
C HIS A 148 -8.87 4.46 14.19
N TRP A 149 -8.15 5.53 14.56
CA TRP A 149 -7.52 5.67 15.87
C TRP A 149 -8.41 6.34 16.92
N ALA A 150 -9.68 6.61 16.62
CA ALA A 150 -10.58 7.28 17.55
C ALA A 150 -10.93 6.40 18.76
N ASP A 151 -10.72 6.94 19.96
CA ASP A 151 -11.18 6.34 21.20
C ASP A 151 -12.72 6.25 21.26
N ARG A 152 -13.25 5.53 22.25
CA ARG A 152 -14.68 5.35 22.41
C ARG A 152 -15.43 6.69 22.56
N SER A 153 -14.89 7.61 23.35
CA SER A 153 -15.53 8.90 23.64
C SER A 153 -15.54 9.80 22.41
N THR A 154 -14.44 9.86 21.65
CA THR A 154 -14.40 10.55 20.34
C THR A 154 -15.43 9.98 19.37
N ARG A 155 -15.55 8.65 19.29
CA ARG A 155 -16.54 7.98 18.43
C ARG A 155 -17.98 8.30 18.86
N ASP A 156 -18.25 8.31 20.16
CA ASP A 156 -19.57 8.65 20.71
C ASP A 156 -19.95 10.12 20.39
N LEU A 157 -19.02 11.07 20.56
CA LEU A 157 -19.24 12.48 20.21
C LEU A 157 -19.44 12.66 18.70
N LEU A 158 -18.60 12.04 17.87
CA LEU A 158 -18.74 12.10 16.42
C LEU A 158 -20.10 11.56 15.96
N ALA A 159 -20.52 10.42 16.53
CA ALA A 159 -21.82 9.82 16.24
C ALA A 159 -22.97 10.75 16.65
N PHE A 160 -22.85 11.39 17.82
CA PHE A 160 -23.82 12.36 18.31
C PHE A 160 -23.93 13.56 17.38
N LEU A 161 -22.82 14.19 17.01
CA LEU A 161 -22.81 15.38 16.15
C LEU A 161 -23.47 15.07 14.80
N ILE A 162 -23.04 14.01 14.11
CA ILE A 162 -23.57 13.65 12.78
C ILE A 162 -25.09 13.39 12.82
N ARG A 163 -25.60 12.79 13.90
CA ARG A 163 -27.03 12.45 14.03
C ARG A 163 -27.91 13.63 14.41
N ASN A 164 -27.35 14.65 15.06
CA ASN A 164 -28.11 15.75 15.65
C ASN A 164 -27.88 17.10 14.93
N LEU A 165 -27.17 17.13 13.80
CA LEU A 165 -27.07 18.34 12.98
C LEU A 165 -28.46 18.89 12.63
N GLY A 166 -28.74 20.14 13.05
CA GLY A 166 -30.00 20.82 12.78
C GLY A 166 -30.12 21.31 11.33
N THR A 167 -30.32 22.62 11.17
CA THR A 167 -30.42 23.28 9.85
C THR A 167 -29.23 24.16 9.52
N ALA A 168 -28.30 24.37 10.47
CA ALA A 168 -27.11 25.18 10.26
C ALA A 168 -26.20 24.53 9.19
N PRO A 169 -25.52 25.31 8.33
CA PRO A 169 -24.72 24.77 7.22
C PRO A 169 -23.38 24.18 7.70
N VAL A 170 -23.43 23.05 8.41
CA VAL A 170 -22.27 22.33 8.93
C VAL A 170 -22.02 21.06 8.12
N LEU A 171 -20.83 20.95 7.53
CA LEU A 171 -20.33 19.74 6.89
C LEU A 171 -19.30 19.05 7.79
N ILE A 172 -19.55 17.81 8.17
CA ILE A 172 -18.57 16.98 8.91
C ILE A 172 -17.86 16.04 7.93
N VAL A 173 -16.54 16.15 7.79
CA VAL A 173 -15.74 15.24 6.97
C VAL A 173 -14.91 14.34 7.87
N VAL A 174 -15.05 13.03 7.71
CA VAL A 174 -14.35 12.05 8.55
C VAL A 174 -13.45 11.20 7.66
N THR A 175 -12.14 11.20 7.89
CA THR A 175 -11.22 10.32 7.16
C THR A 175 -10.88 9.08 8.00
N TYR A 176 -10.72 7.93 7.35
CA TYR A 176 -10.26 6.71 8.02
C TYR A 176 -9.50 5.79 7.07
N ARG A 177 -8.71 4.88 7.65
CA ARG A 177 -7.92 3.87 6.94
C ARG A 177 -8.70 2.56 6.85
N SER A 178 -9.12 2.20 5.64
CA SER A 178 -9.92 1.00 5.39
C SER A 178 -9.11 -0.29 5.62
N ASP A 179 -7.79 -0.22 5.46
CA ASP A 179 -6.82 -1.28 5.74
C ASP A 179 -6.63 -1.58 7.23
N GLU A 180 -6.86 -0.61 8.13
CA GLU A 180 -6.79 -0.83 9.59
C GLU A 180 -8.13 -1.37 10.18
N LEU A 181 -9.22 -1.35 9.41
CA LEU A 181 -10.55 -1.78 9.87
C LEU A 181 -10.76 -3.30 9.79
N HIS A 182 -10.13 -4.02 10.70
CA HIS A 182 -10.40 -5.44 10.92
C HIS A 182 -11.87 -5.73 11.26
N ARG A 183 -12.29 -7.01 11.16
CA ARG A 183 -13.71 -7.41 11.26
C ARG A 183 -14.41 -6.96 12.56
N THR A 184 -13.68 -6.91 13.67
CA THR A 184 -14.17 -6.53 15.00
C THR A 184 -13.86 -5.08 15.36
N HIS A 185 -13.31 -4.29 14.44
CA HIS A 185 -12.91 -2.91 14.73
C HIS A 185 -14.14 -2.06 15.09
N PRO A 186 -14.16 -1.35 16.24
CA PRO A 186 -15.34 -0.61 16.69
C PRO A 186 -15.83 0.48 15.72
N LEU A 187 -14.92 1.14 14.99
CA LEU A 187 -15.30 2.12 13.98
C LEU A 187 -16.16 1.51 12.86
N ARG A 188 -15.95 0.23 12.50
CA ARG A 188 -16.69 -0.44 11.43
C ARG A 188 -18.20 -0.49 11.72
N GLN A 189 -18.56 -0.75 12.98
CA GLN A 189 -19.96 -0.73 13.42
C GLN A 189 -20.55 0.69 13.39
N LEU A 190 -19.77 1.68 13.81
CA LEU A 190 -20.20 3.08 13.77
C LEU A 190 -20.47 3.53 12.33
N LEU A 191 -19.54 3.31 11.40
CA LEU A 191 -19.68 3.70 9.99
C LEU A 191 -20.93 3.10 9.37
N ALA A 192 -21.17 1.79 9.53
CA ALA A 192 -22.38 1.14 9.04
C ALA A 192 -23.67 1.74 9.65
N GLY A 193 -23.62 2.21 10.90
CA GLY A 193 -24.72 2.91 11.55
C GLY A 193 -24.93 4.34 11.04
N LEU A 194 -23.87 5.02 10.62
CA LEU A 194 -23.91 6.40 10.10
C LEU A 194 -24.33 6.44 8.63
N GLU A 195 -23.95 5.46 7.82
CA GLU A 195 -24.37 5.33 6.41
C GLU A 195 -25.90 5.26 6.22
N ARG A 196 -26.65 4.92 7.27
CA ARG A 196 -28.12 4.90 7.25
C ARG A 196 -28.77 6.26 7.48
N VAL A 197 -27.98 7.27 7.84
CA VAL A 197 -28.46 8.64 8.04
C VAL A 197 -28.53 9.33 6.67
N GLU A 198 -29.68 9.88 6.31
CA GLU A 198 -29.96 10.43 4.96
C GLU A 198 -28.92 11.45 4.48
N ARG A 199 -28.39 12.26 5.40
CA ARG A 199 -27.42 13.34 5.10
C ARG A 199 -25.95 12.87 5.17
N VAL A 200 -25.69 11.57 5.20
CA VAL A 200 -24.34 11.00 5.25
C VAL A 200 -23.99 10.37 3.90
N ARG A 201 -22.86 10.77 3.33
CA ARG A 201 -22.28 10.19 2.11
C ARG A 201 -21.02 9.43 2.46
N ARG A 202 -20.70 8.41 1.67
CA ARG A 202 -19.44 7.66 1.78
C ARG A 202 -18.70 7.73 0.46
N THR A 203 -17.46 8.17 0.54
CA THR A 203 -16.51 8.23 -0.57
C THR A 203 -15.36 7.28 -0.25
N GLU A 204 -15.11 6.29 -1.10
CA GLU A 204 -13.95 5.42 -0.97
C GLU A 204 -12.88 5.90 -1.95
N ILE A 205 -11.69 6.23 -1.45
CA ILE A 205 -10.56 6.62 -2.28
C ILE A 205 -9.91 5.36 -2.83
N GLU A 206 -9.96 5.21 -4.15
CA GLU A 206 -9.35 4.08 -4.85
C GLU A 206 -7.89 4.36 -5.22
N ARG A 207 -7.16 3.31 -5.60
CA ARG A 207 -5.80 3.41 -6.14
C ARG A 207 -5.81 4.21 -7.45
N LEU A 208 -4.70 4.88 -7.76
CA LEU A 208 -4.57 5.62 -9.01
C LEU A 208 -4.62 4.68 -10.21
N SER A 209 -5.33 5.10 -11.26
CA SER A 209 -5.30 4.41 -12.54
C SER A 209 -3.90 4.50 -13.16
N ARG A 210 -3.56 3.62 -14.10
CA ARG A 210 -2.27 3.69 -14.81
C ARG A 210 -2.04 5.05 -15.49
N ALA A 211 -3.10 5.68 -15.98
CA ALA A 211 -3.03 7.02 -16.57
C ALA A 211 -2.68 8.08 -15.51
N ASP A 212 -3.30 7.99 -14.33
CA ASP A 212 -3.01 8.89 -13.21
C ASP A 212 -1.61 8.66 -12.61
N VAL A 213 -1.13 7.41 -12.60
CA VAL A 213 0.28 7.12 -12.25
C VAL A 213 1.22 7.83 -13.22
N GLY A 214 0.98 7.72 -14.53
CA GLY A 214 1.78 8.41 -15.54
C GLY A 214 1.77 9.94 -15.35
N ALA A 215 0.60 10.51 -15.07
CA ALA A 215 0.46 11.94 -14.79
C ALA A 215 1.22 12.36 -13.52
N LEU A 216 1.11 11.59 -12.42
CA LEU A 216 1.83 11.86 -11.18
C LEU A 216 3.34 11.75 -11.35
N VAL A 217 3.83 10.71 -12.05
CA VAL A 217 5.27 10.55 -12.33
C VAL A 217 5.79 11.70 -13.19
N THR A 218 5.03 12.12 -14.21
CA THR A 218 5.41 13.26 -15.06
C THR A 218 5.53 14.55 -14.24
N GLU A 219 4.58 14.79 -13.33
CA GLU A 219 4.59 15.96 -12.45
C GLU A 219 5.77 15.92 -11.46
N LEU A 220 6.08 14.76 -10.90
CA LEU A 220 7.22 14.60 -9.99
C LEU A 220 8.56 14.82 -10.70
N LEU A 221 8.70 14.36 -11.94
CA LEU A 221 9.92 14.54 -12.74
C LEU A 221 10.02 15.93 -13.40
N GLY A 222 8.90 16.63 -13.57
CA GLY A 222 8.82 17.86 -14.38
C GLY A 222 9.04 17.64 -15.88
N GLN A 223 9.12 16.38 -16.34
CA GLN A 223 9.32 16.00 -17.73
C GLN A 223 8.68 14.64 -18.04
N ALA A 224 8.61 14.28 -19.32
CA ALA A 224 8.07 13.00 -19.75
C ALA A 224 8.91 11.82 -19.20
N PRO A 225 8.28 10.78 -18.61
CA PRO A 225 9.01 9.64 -18.07
C PRO A 225 9.66 8.81 -19.18
N PRO A 226 10.83 8.20 -18.91
CA PRO A 226 11.45 7.22 -19.81
C PRO A 226 10.50 6.06 -20.17
N PRO A 227 10.62 5.46 -21.37
CA PRO A 227 9.83 4.31 -21.77
C PRO A 227 9.94 3.16 -20.75
N GLY A 228 8.80 2.56 -20.37
CA GLY A 228 8.76 1.44 -19.43
C GLY A 228 8.80 1.84 -17.94
N LEU A 229 9.11 3.09 -17.59
CA LEU A 229 9.17 3.50 -16.18
C LEU A 229 7.79 3.48 -15.52
N VAL A 230 6.78 4.03 -16.19
CA VAL A 230 5.41 4.08 -15.66
C VAL A 230 4.86 2.68 -15.42
N GLU A 231 5.16 1.74 -16.30
CA GLU A 231 4.78 0.32 -16.17
C GLU A 231 5.38 -0.31 -14.93
N ARG A 232 6.69 -0.12 -14.71
CA ARG A 232 7.40 -0.67 -13.55
C ARG A 232 6.93 -0.04 -12.24
N ILE A 233 6.76 1.28 -12.22
CA ILE A 233 6.23 1.99 -11.05
C ILE A 233 4.80 1.53 -10.76
N ALA A 234 3.92 1.47 -11.75
CA ALA A 234 2.55 1.03 -11.55
C ALA A 234 2.47 -0.41 -11.04
N ALA A 235 3.34 -1.30 -11.55
CA ALA A 235 3.40 -2.70 -11.10
C ALA A 235 3.85 -2.82 -9.64
N ARG A 236 4.84 -2.03 -9.21
CA ARG A 236 5.43 -2.11 -7.86
C ARG A 236 4.68 -1.30 -6.81
N SER A 237 4.15 -0.12 -7.18
CA SER A 237 3.34 0.73 -6.30
C SER A 237 1.87 0.31 -6.21
N GLU A 238 1.40 -0.50 -7.18
CA GLU A 238 -0.02 -0.85 -7.34
C GLU A 238 -0.94 0.40 -7.31
N GLY A 239 -0.47 1.52 -7.88
CA GLY A 239 -1.21 2.78 -7.94
C GLY A 239 -1.33 3.54 -6.61
N ASN A 240 -0.55 3.21 -5.58
CA ASN A 240 -0.52 3.96 -4.33
C ASN A 240 0.39 5.21 -4.47
N PRO A 241 -0.13 6.45 -4.35
CA PRO A 241 0.65 7.68 -4.46
C PRO A 241 1.89 7.74 -3.55
N LEU A 242 1.78 7.28 -2.31
CA LEU A 242 2.90 7.25 -1.37
C LEU A 242 4.04 6.37 -1.90
N PHE A 243 3.70 5.21 -2.47
CA PHE A 243 4.68 4.28 -3.03
C PHE A 243 5.23 4.78 -4.36
N ILE A 244 4.42 5.45 -5.19
CA ILE A 244 4.88 6.09 -6.42
C ILE A 244 5.96 7.13 -6.11
N GLU A 245 5.72 8.00 -5.13
CA GLU A 245 6.70 9.01 -4.70
C GLU A 245 7.98 8.37 -4.15
N ALA A 246 7.88 7.27 -3.42
CA ALA A 246 9.04 6.61 -2.81
C ALA A 246 9.85 5.71 -3.77
N LEU A 247 9.25 5.27 -4.88
CA LEU A 247 9.89 4.39 -5.86
C LEU A 247 10.52 5.16 -7.03
N LEU A 248 10.36 6.48 -7.06
CA LEU A 248 10.87 7.34 -8.10
C LEU A 248 12.10 8.09 -7.57
N ASP A 249 13.26 7.81 -8.15
CA ASP A 249 14.49 8.54 -7.83
C ASP A 249 14.53 9.90 -8.56
N ASP A 250 15.29 10.84 -8.01
CA ASP A 250 15.45 12.21 -8.54
C ASP A 250 16.00 12.24 -9.99
N ASP A 251 16.71 11.18 -10.40
CA ASP A 251 17.27 11.03 -11.74
C ASP A 251 16.29 10.44 -12.76
N GLY A 252 15.05 10.17 -12.36
CA GLY A 252 14.03 9.58 -13.22
C GLY A 252 14.18 8.08 -13.43
N THR A 253 14.84 7.40 -12.49
CA THR A 253 14.92 5.94 -12.46
C THR A 253 14.00 5.33 -11.40
N LEU A 254 13.87 4.00 -11.46
CA LEU A 254 13.12 3.25 -10.46
C LEU A 254 14.07 2.92 -9.31
N ALA A 255 13.70 3.29 -8.09
CA ALA A 255 14.47 2.98 -6.89
C ALA A 255 14.72 1.47 -6.79
N SER A 256 15.99 1.09 -6.63
CA SER A 256 16.37 -0.32 -6.46
C SER A 256 15.98 -0.86 -5.09
N GLU A 257 15.98 -0.02 -4.07
CA GLU A 257 15.64 -0.36 -2.70
C GLU A 257 14.52 0.56 -2.18
N LEU A 258 13.71 0.06 -1.25
CA LEU A 258 12.73 0.88 -0.55
C LEU A 258 13.44 1.82 0.42
N PRO A 259 13.10 3.13 0.46
CA PRO A 259 13.60 4.04 1.49
C PRO A 259 13.30 3.49 2.90
N GLU A 260 14.25 3.66 3.83
CA GLU A 260 14.16 3.14 5.20
C GLU A 260 12.83 3.49 5.88
N SER A 261 12.38 4.75 5.74
CA SER A 261 11.12 5.22 6.33
C SER A 261 9.88 4.51 5.79
N LEU A 262 9.87 4.13 4.51
CA LEU A 262 8.78 3.37 3.91
C LEU A 262 8.86 1.89 4.33
N ARG A 263 10.08 1.33 4.38
CA ARG A 263 10.32 -0.02 4.90
C ARG A 263 9.82 -0.15 6.33
N ASP A 264 10.18 0.77 7.22
CA ASP A 264 9.74 0.80 8.62
C ASP A 264 8.21 0.89 8.74
N LEU A 265 7.57 1.72 7.91
CA LEU A 265 6.11 1.84 7.86
C LEU A 265 5.45 0.51 7.48
N LEU A 266 5.98 -0.18 6.46
CA LEU A 266 5.46 -1.46 6.00
C LEU A 266 5.67 -2.57 7.03
N LEU A 267 6.82 -2.57 7.71
CA LEU A 267 7.17 -3.56 8.74
C LEU A 267 6.46 -3.32 10.08
N ALA A 268 6.07 -2.09 10.41
CA ALA A 268 5.38 -1.79 11.67
C ALA A 268 4.09 -2.60 11.86
N GLY A 269 3.35 -2.86 10.78
CA GLY A 269 2.17 -3.75 10.81
C GLY A 269 2.52 -5.20 11.16
N VAL A 270 3.65 -5.69 10.63
CA VAL A 270 4.15 -7.06 10.84
C VAL A 270 4.71 -7.21 12.26
N GLN A 271 5.47 -6.23 12.75
CA GLN A 271 6.12 -6.25 14.06
C GLN A 271 5.13 -6.27 15.24
N ARG A 272 3.88 -5.80 15.03
CA ARG A 272 2.79 -5.86 16.03
C ARG A 272 2.17 -7.25 16.16
N LEU A 273 2.46 -8.18 15.23
CA LEU A 273 1.92 -9.54 15.25
C LEU A 273 2.69 -10.45 16.23
N PRO A 274 2.09 -11.56 16.67
CA PRO A 274 2.82 -12.57 17.46
C PRO A 274 4.08 -13.06 16.74
N GLU A 275 5.15 -13.35 17.47
CA GLU A 275 6.44 -13.78 16.89
C GLU A 275 6.28 -15.01 15.96
N GLU A 276 5.50 -16.02 16.36
CA GLU A 276 5.19 -17.18 15.50
C GLU A 276 4.57 -16.77 14.15
N THR A 277 3.72 -15.74 14.15
CA THR A 277 3.10 -15.22 12.92
C THR A 277 4.13 -14.49 12.07
N GLN A 278 5.04 -13.72 12.69
CA GLN A 278 6.11 -13.04 11.96
C GLN A 278 7.05 -14.03 11.27
N ASP A 279 7.40 -15.13 11.93
CA ASP A 279 8.24 -16.19 11.36
C ASP A 279 7.59 -16.83 10.12
N VAL A 280 6.29 -17.13 10.20
CA VAL A 280 5.56 -17.66 9.03
C VAL A 280 5.42 -16.61 7.93
N LEU A 281 5.34 -15.31 8.25
CA LEU A 281 5.34 -14.24 7.25
C LEU A 281 6.71 -14.09 6.56
N ARG A 282 7.82 -14.29 7.29
CA ARG A 282 9.15 -14.41 6.69
C ARG A 282 9.23 -15.60 5.74
N ASP A 283 8.65 -16.73 6.11
CA ASP A 283 8.59 -17.89 5.22
C ASP A 283 7.69 -17.64 4.00
N ALA A 284 6.54 -17.00 4.20
CA ALA A 284 5.65 -16.61 3.11
C ALA A 284 6.29 -15.54 2.20
N SER A 285 7.20 -14.68 2.69
CA SER A 285 7.79 -13.62 1.86
C SER A 285 8.60 -14.16 0.66
N GLY A 286 9.14 -15.37 0.79
CA GLY A 286 9.89 -16.07 -0.27
C GLY A 286 9.04 -16.64 -1.38
N GLY A 287 7.70 -16.72 -1.21
CA GLY A 287 6.79 -17.16 -2.26
C GLY A 287 6.46 -16.05 -3.27
N GLY A 288 5.72 -16.41 -4.31
CA GLY A 288 5.26 -15.47 -5.33
C GLY A 288 4.18 -14.48 -4.83
N THR A 289 3.49 -13.82 -5.77
CA THR A 289 2.39 -12.88 -5.46
C THR A 289 1.26 -13.54 -4.67
N ARG A 290 1.03 -14.83 -4.93
CA ARG A 290 0.10 -15.71 -4.21
C ARG A 290 0.84 -16.99 -3.84
N ILE A 291 0.51 -17.54 -2.68
CA ILE A 291 1.14 -18.73 -2.13
C ILE A 291 0.04 -19.68 -1.67
N GLU A 292 0.04 -20.87 -2.24
CA GLU A 292 -0.87 -21.96 -1.90
C GLU A 292 -0.67 -22.40 -0.44
N HIS A 293 -1.76 -22.70 0.28
CA HIS A 293 -1.68 -23.13 1.67
C HIS A 293 -0.82 -24.39 1.83
N ALA A 294 -0.96 -25.34 0.90
CA ALA A 294 -0.20 -26.58 0.92
C ALA A 294 1.32 -26.35 0.75
N LEU A 295 1.71 -25.43 -0.15
CA LEU A 295 3.11 -25.08 -0.35
C LEU A 295 3.70 -24.43 0.91
N LEU A 296 2.99 -23.46 1.50
CA LEU A 296 3.45 -22.81 2.72
C LEU A 296 3.53 -23.79 3.90
N ALA A 297 2.60 -24.73 4.01
CA ALA A 297 2.66 -25.82 5.00
C ALA A 297 3.90 -26.70 4.81
N ALA A 298 4.21 -27.08 3.57
CA ALA A 298 5.41 -27.87 3.26
C ALA A 298 6.70 -27.12 3.59
N VAL A 299 6.79 -25.82 3.27
CA VAL A 299 7.97 -24.99 3.55
C VAL A 299 8.17 -24.74 5.03
N THR A 300 7.09 -24.42 5.76
CA THR A 300 7.14 -24.14 7.21
C THR A 300 7.28 -25.42 8.05
N GLY A 301 6.90 -26.59 7.50
CA GLY A 301 6.79 -27.85 8.23
C GLY A 301 5.62 -27.90 9.23
N LEU A 302 4.72 -26.91 9.18
CA LEU A 302 3.54 -26.85 10.05
C LEU A 302 2.38 -27.64 9.42
N GLY A 303 1.65 -28.40 10.23
CA GLY A 303 0.39 -29.00 9.79
C GLY A 303 -0.72 -27.94 9.59
N ASP A 304 -1.69 -28.23 8.72
CA ASP A 304 -2.73 -27.30 8.26
C ASP A 304 -3.43 -26.49 9.37
N ALA A 305 -3.81 -27.18 10.46
CA ALA A 305 -4.50 -26.55 11.59
C ALA A 305 -3.58 -25.58 12.36
N ALA A 306 -2.29 -25.92 12.50
CA ALA A 306 -1.30 -25.07 13.14
C ALA A 306 -0.98 -23.86 12.27
N LEU A 307 -0.75 -24.05 10.97
CA LEU A 307 -0.51 -22.95 10.03
C LEU A 307 -1.68 -21.97 10.00
N THR A 308 -2.92 -22.48 9.91
CA THR A 308 -4.13 -21.66 9.93
C THR A 308 -4.27 -20.86 11.23
N ARG A 309 -3.92 -21.46 12.39
CA ARG A 309 -3.94 -20.76 13.67
C ARG A 309 -2.91 -19.62 13.68
N VAL A 310 -1.69 -19.89 13.22
CA VAL A 310 -0.57 -18.92 13.22
C VAL A 310 -0.80 -17.79 12.23
N LEU A 311 -1.45 -18.02 11.09
CA LEU A 311 -1.74 -16.98 10.09
C LEU A 311 -2.99 -16.14 10.40
N ARG A 312 -3.87 -16.60 11.29
CA ARG A 312 -5.12 -15.90 11.62
C ARG A 312 -4.90 -14.45 12.10
N PRO A 313 -3.89 -14.13 12.94
CA PRO A 313 -3.56 -12.76 13.30
C PRO A 313 -3.17 -11.90 12.10
N ALA A 314 -2.35 -12.41 11.17
CA ALA A 314 -1.94 -11.68 9.96
C ALA A 314 -3.13 -11.36 9.04
N VAL A 315 -4.06 -12.30 8.87
CA VAL A 315 -5.31 -12.07 8.12
C VAL A 315 -6.23 -11.10 8.85
N ALA A 316 -6.33 -11.21 10.18
CA ALA A 316 -7.13 -10.29 10.98
C ALA A 316 -6.59 -8.86 10.92
N ALA A 317 -5.26 -8.68 10.90
CA ALA A 317 -4.58 -7.41 10.78
C ALA A 317 -4.45 -6.91 9.32
N ASN A 318 -5.07 -7.59 8.34
CA ASN A 318 -4.99 -7.26 6.92
C ASN A 318 -3.57 -7.23 6.32
N VAL A 319 -2.59 -7.89 6.96
CA VAL A 319 -1.24 -8.09 6.38
C VAL A 319 -1.31 -9.11 5.24
N LEU A 320 -2.07 -10.17 5.46
CA LEU A 320 -2.42 -11.16 4.44
C LEU A 320 -3.90 -11.07 4.09
N VAL A 321 -4.22 -11.37 2.84
CA VAL A 321 -5.56 -11.64 2.35
C VAL A 321 -5.66 -13.10 1.92
N VAL A 322 -6.84 -13.69 2.09
CA VAL A 322 -7.13 -15.04 1.60
C VAL A 322 -7.44 -14.94 0.11
N ASP A 323 -6.73 -15.70 -0.71
CA ASP A 323 -6.91 -15.76 -2.16
C ASP A 323 -7.03 -17.22 -2.62
N GLY A 324 -8.26 -17.64 -2.92
CA GLY A 324 -8.61 -19.03 -3.20
C GLY A 324 -8.30 -19.95 -2.01
N ASP A 325 -7.45 -20.95 -2.25
CA ASP A 325 -6.91 -21.89 -1.28
C ASP A 325 -5.55 -21.47 -0.70
N GLY A 326 -5.16 -20.21 -0.88
CA GLY A 326 -3.88 -19.68 -0.48
C GLY A 326 -3.97 -18.29 0.12
N TYR A 327 -2.83 -17.61 0.13
CA TYR A 327 -2.63 -16.30 0.71
C TYR A 327 -1.89 -15.38 -0.25
N ALA A 328 -2.18 -14.10 -0.14
CA ALA A 328 -1.38 -13.05 -0.75
C ALA A 328 -1.12 -11.96 0.31
N PHE A 329 0.03 -11.30 0.23
CA PHE A 329 0.21 -10.07 0.98
C PHE A 329 -0.76 -9.02 0.45
N ARG A 330 -1.39 -8.26 1.35
CA ARG A 330 -2.35 -7.23 0.92
C ARG A 330 -1.73 -6.19 -0.01
N HIS A 331 -0.43 -5.93 0.18
CA HIS A 331 0.38 -5.08 -0.68
C HIS A 331 1.68 -5.83 -1.02
N ALA A 332 2.06 -5.85 -2.30
CA ALA A 332 3.31 -6.49 -2.75
C ALA A 332 4.55 -5.93 -2.03
N LEU A 333 4.55 -4.65 -1.67
CA LEU A 333 5.66 -4.03 -0.94
C LEU A 333 5.81 -4.54 0.50
N ILE A 334 4.74 -5.02 1.16
CA ILE A 334 4.89 -5.67 2.47
C ILE A 334 5.67 -6.97 2.31
N ARG A 335 5.35 -7.77 1.28
CA ARG A 335 6.10 -9.00 0.97
C ARG A 335 7.57 -8.68 0.77
N GLU A 336 7.86 -7.68 -0.07
CA GLU A 336 9.22 -7.25 -0.36
C GLU A 336 9.96 -6.75 0.88
N ALA A 337 9.34 -5.87 1.68
CA ALA A 337 9.95 -5.36 2.91
C ALA A 337 10.29 -6.48 3.89
N VAL A 338 9.41 -7.47 4.07
CA VAL A 338 9.65 -8.65 4.91
C VAL A 338 10.73 -9.56 4.32
N HIS A 339 10.79 -9.68 2.99
CA HIS A 339 11.75 -10.54 2.31
C HIS A 339 13.17 -9.99 2.34
N ASP A 340 13.29 -8.67 2.13
CA ASP A 340 14.55 -7.94 2.18
C ASP A 340 15.10 -7.80 3.62
N ASP A 341 14.25 -7.93 4.64
CA ASP A 341 14.65 -7.92 6.06
C ASP A 341 15.31 -9.26 6.49
N LEU A 342 15.25 -10.29 5.63
CA LEU A 342 15.91 -11.57 5.90
C LEU A 342 17.42 -11.43 5.90
N LEU A 343 18.08 -12.00 6.92
CA LEU A 343 19.53 -12.12 6.91
C LEU A 343 19.99 -13.04 5.76
N PRO A 344 21.20 -12.85 5.20
CA PRO A 344 21.67 -13.63 4.04
C PRO A 344 21.56 -15.17 4.21
N GLY A 345 21.80 -15.66 5.43
CA GLY A 345 21.65 -17.08 5.75
C GLY A 345 20.19 -17.55 5.84
N GLU A 346 19.28 -16.70 6.31
CA GLU A 346 17.84 -16.98 6.35
C GLU A 346 17.26 -17.02 4.94
N TYR A 347 17.60 -16.02 4.13
CA TYR A 347 17.26 -15.93 2.71
C TYR A 347 17.63 -17.22 1.96
N THR A 348 18.90 -17.62 2.03
CA THR A 348 19.41 -18.83 1.35
C THR A 348 18.68 -20.10 1.81
N ARG A 349 18.47 -20.27 3.13
CA ARG A 349 17.77 -21.44 3.68
C ARG A 349 16.29 -21.46 3.30
N LEU A 350 15.65 -20.31 3.26
CA LEU A 350 14.25 -20.18 2.86
C LEU A 350 14.06 -20.68 1.42
N HIS A 351 14.83 -20.13 0.48
CA HIS A 351 14.68 -20.54 -0.92
C HIS A 351 15.06 -22.00 -1.15
N ARG A 352 16.04 -22.54 -0.42
CA ARG A 352 16.33 -23.98 -0.46
C ARG A 352 15.11 -24.82 -0.02
N ARG A 353 14.44 -24.47 1.08
CA ARG A 353 13.23 -25.18 1.53
C ARG A 353 12.10 -25.13 0.50
N TYR A 354 11.90 -24.00 -0.16
CA TYR A 354 10.93 -23.90 -1.25
C TYR A 354 11.28 -24.83 -2.40
N ALA A 355 12.54 -24.82 -2.85
CA ALA A 355 12.97 -25.67 -3.95
C ALA A 355 12.82 -27.16 -3.62
N GLU A 356 13.25 -27.58 -2.42
CA GLU A 356 13.10 -28.95 -1.93
C GLU A 356 11.62 -29.36 -1.79
N ALA A 357 10.74 -28.47 -1.31
CA ALA A 357 9.31 -28.74 -1.22
C ALA A 357 8.69 -29.00 -2.61
N LEU A 358 9.03 -28.17 -3.60
CA LEU A 358 8.56 -28.28 -4.97
C LEU A 358 9.11 -29.50 -5.71
N GLU A 359 10.35 -29.91 -5.42
CA GLU A 359 10.91 -31.15 -5.97
C GLU A 359 10.24 -32.41 -5.39
N ASN A 360 9.94 -32.39 -4.09
CA ASN A 360 9.28 -33.50 -3.41
C ASN A 360 7.81 -33.65 -3.83
N ASP A 361 7.10 -32.53 -4.01
CA ASP A 361 5.72 -32.52 -4.47
C ASP A 361 5.48 -31.43 -5.53
N PRO A 362 5.66 -31.77 -6.81
CA PRO A 362 5.38 -30.87 -7.94
C PRO A 362 3.93 -30.36 -8.01
N GLY A 363 2.99 -31.00 -7.32
CA GLY A 363 1.57 -30.62 -7.29
C GLY A 363 1.27 -29.43 -6.39
N LEU A 364 2.25 -28.95 -5.61
CA LEU A 364 2.10 -27.80 -4.72
C LEU A 364 1.97 -26.46 -5.45
N VAL A 365 2.25 -26.42 -6.74
CA VAL A 365 2.07 -25.24 -7.60
C VAL A 365 1.29 -25.59 -8.87
N PRO A 366 0.61 -24.61 -9.50
CA PRO A 366 -0.10 -24.82 -10.75
C PRO A 366 0.80 -25.42 -11.85
N SER A 367 0.23 -26.32 -12.65
CA SER A 367 0.91 -26.94 -13.78
C SER A 367 1.45 -25.87 -14.74
N GLY A 368 2.75 -25.95 -15.05
CA GLY A 368 3.47 -24.98 -15.88
C GLY A 368 4.28 -23.94 -15.12
N ARG A 369 4.10 -23.79 -13.79
CA ARG A 369 4.93 -22.89 -12.97
C ARG A 369 6.16 -23.56 -12.35
N LEU A 370 6.11 -24.88 -12.14
CA LEU A 370 7.12 -25.63 -11.41
C LEU A 370 8.58 -25.26 -11.77
N TRP A 371 8.95 -25.34 -13.05
CA TRP A 371 10.35 -25.08 -13.44
C TRP A 371 10.77 -23.62 -13.30
N VAL A 372 9.82 -22.69 -13.42
CA VAL A 372 10.07 -21.26 -13.22
C VAL A 372 10.32 -21.00 -11.73
N GLU A 373 9.49 -21.56 -10.85
CA GLU A 373 9.66 -21.48 -9.40
C GLU A 373 10.97 -22.14 -8.95
N LEU A 374 11.27 -23.35 -9.41
CA LEU A 374 12.54 -24.04 -9.12
C LEU A 374 13.75 -23.25 -9.61
N SER A 375 13.68 -22.66 -10.82
CA SER A 375 14.74 -21.78 -11.34
C SER A 375 14.98 -20.58 -10.42
N TYR A 376 13.91 -19.94 -9.95
CA TYR A 376 14.00 -18.81 -9.03
C TYR A 376 14.59 -19.21 -7.68
N HIS A 377 14.01 -20.23 -7.03
CA HIS A 377 14.41 -20.66 -5.70
C HIS A 377 15.82 -21.24 -5.66
N TRP A 378 16.23 -22.06 -6.65
CA TRP A 378 17.60 -22.54 -6.69
C TRP A 378 18.62 -21.43 -6.93
N LYS A 379 18.29 -20.43 -7.78
CA LYS A 379 19.16 -19.26 -7.98
C LYS A 379 19.31 -18.46 -6.68
N ALA A 380 18.21 -18.21 -6.00
CA ALA A 380 18.18 -17.47 -4.73
C ALA A 380 18.85 -18.25 -3.57
N ALA A 381 18.85 -19.58 -3.63
CA ALA A 381 19.59 -20.44 -2.71
C ALA A 381 21.09 -20.59 -3.05
N HIS A 382 21.58 -19.86 -4.05
CA HIS A 382 22.94 -19.92 -4.58
C HIS A 382 23.37 -21.32 -5.06
N ASP A 383 22.41 -22.14 -5.53
CA ASP A 383 22.70 -23.41 -6.21
C ASP A 383 22.68 -23.20 -7.72
N SER A 384 23.82 -22.74 -8.27
CA SER A 384 23.95 -22.45 -9.70
C SER A 384 23.68 -23.67 -10.59
N THR A 385 23.95 -24.89 -10.09
CA THR A 385 23.78 -26.13 -10.87
C THR A 385 22.30 -26.41 -11.09
N TRP A 386 21.52 -26.47 -10.01
CA TRP A 386 20.09 -26.73 -10.12
C TRP A 386 19.31 -25.55 -10.70
N ALA A 387 19.77 -24.32 -10.44
CA ALA A 387 19.21 -23.13 -11.08
C ALA A 387 19.37 -23.19 -12.60
N LEU A 388 20.54 -23.61 -13.12
CA LEU A 388 20.78 -23.77 -14.55
C LEU A 388 19.87 -24.86 -15.15
N VAL A 389 19.78 -26.03 -14.52
CA VAL A 389 18.93 -27.14 -14.98
C VAL A 389 17.45 -26.75 -15.00
N ALA A 390 16.96 -26.11 -13.94
CA ALA A 390 15.58 -25.68 -13.85
C ALA A 390 15.26 -24.56 -14.86
N SER A 391 16.17 -23.61 -15.06
CA SER A 391 16.02 -22.54 -16.07
C SER A 391 15.93 -23.11 -17.49
N TRP A 392 16.73 -24.11 -17.82
CA TRP A 392 16.66 -24.79 -19.11
C TRP A 392 15.31 -25.47 -19.36
N ARG A 393 14.79 -26.18 -18.34
CA ARG A 393 13.47 -26.82 -18.42
C ARG A 393 12.34 -25.79 -18.50
N ALA A 394 12.44 -24.71 -17.75
CA ALA A 394 11.50 -23.59 -17.79
C ALA A 394 11.47 -22.93 -19.17
N ALA A 395 12.62 -22.74 -19.81
CA ALA A 395 12.71 -22.22 -21.17
C ALA A 395 11.99 -23.15 -22.18
N ALA A 396 12.18 -24.46 -22.06
CA ALA A 396 11.52 -25.43 -22.92
C ALA A 396 9.99 -25.40 -22.77
N ASP A 397 9.48 -25.26 -21.55
CA ASP A 397 8.04 -25.17 -21.29
C ASP A 397 7.46 -23.83 -21.75
N ALA A 398 8.14 -22.71 -21.50
CA ALA A 398 7.76 -21.39 -22.01
C ALA A 398 7.69 -21.39 -23.56
N ARG A 399 8.65 -22.04 -24.23
CA ARG A 399 8.63 -22.18 -25.69
C ARG A 399 7.43 -22.98 -26.19
N LYS A 400 7.09 -24.10 -25.53
CA LYS A 400 5.87 -24.89 -25.90
C LYS A 400 4.60 -24.07 -25.75
N ALA A 401 4.57 -23.15 -24.78
CA ALA A 401 3.46 -22.24 -24.53
C ALA A 401 3.47 -20.99 -25.43
N VAL A 402 4.42 -20.86 -26.37
CA VAL A 402 4.57 -19.67 -27.24
C VAL A 402 4.86 -18.39 -26.44
N ALA A 403 5.40 -18.53 -25.22
CA ALA A 403 5.78 -17.45 -24.32
C ALA A 403 7.26 -17.08 -24.56
N TYR A 404 7.53 -16.42 -25.69
CA TYR A 404 8.91 -16.23 -26.17
C TYR A 404 9.74 -15.26 -25.33
N ALA A 405 9.13 -14.23 -24.72
CA ALA A 405 9.82 -13.31 -23.82
C ALA A 405 10.26 -14.01 -22.52
N GLU A 406 9.41 -14.88 -21.96
CA GLU A 406 9.70 -15.71 -20.80
C GLU A 406 10.76 -16.76 -21.14
N CYS A 407 10.66 -17.38 -22.31
CA CYS A 407 11.67 -18.31 -22.83
C CYS A 407 13.05 -17.63 -22.93
N LEU A 408 13.12 -16.44 -23.52
CA LEU A 408 14.35 -15.64 -23.59
C LEU A 408 14.89 -15.30 -22.21
N THR A 409 14.03 -14.95 -21.25
CA THR A 409 14.41 -14.66 -19.87
C THR A 409 15.07 -15.88 -19.21
N MET A 410 14.48 -17.06 -19.37
CA MET A 410 15.02 -18.30 -18.82
C MET A 410 16.33 -18.72 -19.50
N LEU A 411 16.44 -18.59 -20.83
CA LEU A 411 17.68 -18.89 -21.56
C LEU A 411 18.80 -17.91 -21.20
N SER A 412 18.48 -16.63 -20.99
CA SER A 412 19.45 -15.64 -20.52
C SER A 412 20.01 -16.00 -19.15
N ARG A 413 19.17 -16.57 -18.26
CA ARG A 413 19.62 -17.08 -16.94
C ARG A 413 20.51 -18.31 -17.09
N VAL A 414 20.24 -19.21 -18.03
CA VAL A 414 21.16 -20.34 -18.33
C VAL A 414 22.53 -19.82 -18.74
N LEU A 415 22.58 -18.79 -19.61
CA LEU A 415 23.84 -18.18 -20.06
C LEU A 415 24.57 -17.45 -18.91
N GLU A 416 23.85 -16.75 -18.04
CA GLU A 416 24.41 -16.10 -16.83
C GLU A 416 25.10 -17.11 -15.88
N LEU A 417 24.55 -18.31 -15.79
CA LEU A 417 25.03 -19.36 -14.90
C LEU A 417 26.06 -20.30 -15.55
N TRP A 418 26.30 -20.18 -16.86
CA TRP A 418 27.06 -21.15 -17.65
C TRP A 418 28.47 -21.39 -17.09
N ASP A 419 29.24 -20.31 -16.91
CA ASP A 419 30.63 -20.38 -16.44
C ASP A 419 30.75 -20.74 -14.95
N GLN A 420 29.64 -20.68 -14.21
CA GLN A 420 29.59 -21.05 -12.79
C GLN A 420 29.40 -22.57 -12.60
N VAL A 421 29.02 -23.30 -13.66
CA VAL A 421 28.71 -24.74 -13.62
C VAL A 421 29.70 -25.47 -14.54
N PRO A 422 30.78 -26.08 -14.01
CA PRO A 422 31.85 -26.66 -14.82
C PRO A 422 31.41 -27.73 -15.84
N ASP A 423 30.29 -28.41 -15.56
CA ASP A 423 29.70 -29.48 -16.37
C ASP A 423 28.35 -29.05 -16.98
N ALA A 424 28.13 -27.74 -17.21
CA ALA A 424 26.86 -27.18 -17.69
C ALA A 424 26.28 -27.93 -18.90
N ALA A 425 27.11 -28.19 -19.92
CA ALA A 425 26.68 -28.86 -21.14
C ALA A 425 26.18 -30.30 -20.88
N GLU A 426 26.82 -31.04 -19.99
CA GLU A 426 26.41 -32.39 -19.60
C GLU A 426 25.10 -32.37 -18.80
N ARG A 427 24.94 -31.37 -17.91
CA ARG A 427 23.76 -31.23 -17.03
C ARG A 427 22.46 -31.00 -17.79
N ILE A 428 22.52 -30.24 -18.89
CA ILE A 428 21.32 -29.91 -19.69
C ILE A 428 21.25 -30.64 -21.03
N GLY A 429 22.32 -31.32 -21.44
CA GLY A 429 22.40 -32.05 -22.71
C GLY A 429 22.43 -31.14 -23.94
N ALA A 430 22.99 -29.94 -23.82
CA ALA A 430 23.14 -28.95 -24.89
C ALA A 430 24.39 -28.11 -24.65
N ASP A 431 25.12 -27.75 -25.71
CA ASP A 431 26.29 -26.86 -25.61
C ASP A 431 25.88 -25.38 -25.56
N GLN A 432 26.85 -24.50 -25.27
CA GLN A 432 26.58 -23.06 -25.09
C GLN A 432 26.05 -22.42 -26.39
N VAL A 433 26.57 -22.86 -27.53
CA VAL A 433 26.14 -22.42 -28.86
C VAL A 433 24.66 -22.72 -29.07
N THR A 434 24.20 -23.93 -28.74
CA THR A 434 22.78 -24.31 -28.81
C THR A 434 21.91 -23.43 -27.92
N VAL A 435 22.38 -23.06 -26.72
CA VAL A 435 21.65 -22.14 -25.83
C VAL A 435 21.56 -20.74 -26.43
N LEU A 436 22.67 -20.22 -26.96
CA LEU A 436 22.74 -18.90 -27.61
C LEU A 436 21.83 -18.83 -28.85
N GLU A 437 21.83 -19.87 -29.69
CA GLU A 437 20.95 -19.97 -30.86
C GLU A 437 19.47 -19.97 -30.47
N LYS A 438 19.10 -20.75 -29.45
CA LYS A 438 17.72 -20.77 -28.93
C LYS A 438 17.33 -19.42 -28.34
N ALA A 439 18.25 -18.76 -27.64
CA ALA A 439 18.02 -17.44 -27.06
C ALA A 439 17.83 -16.39 -28.16
N ALA A 440 18.66 -16.40 -29.21
CA ALA A 440 18.51 -15.53 -30.36
C ALA A 440 17.16 -15.74 -31.07
N SER A 441 16.76 -17.00 -31.31
CA SER A 441 15.44 -17.31 -31.87
C SER A 441 14.29 -16.82 -30.98
N ALA A 442 14.40 -16.97 -29.66
CA ALA A 442 13.38 -16.49 -28.73
C ALA A 442 13.32 -14.94 -28.70
N ALA A 443 14.46 -14.26 -28.84
CA ALA A 443 14.53 -12.80 -28.93
C ALA A 443 13.88 -12.26 -30.20
N ASP A 444 14.12 -12.90 -31.34
CA ASP A 444 13.47 -12.54 -32.61
C ASP A 444 11.94 -12.66 -32.53
N GLU A 445 11.44 -13.80 -32.03
CA GLU A 445 10.01 -14.07 -31.85
C GLU A 445 9.36 -13.16 -30.78
N ALA A 446 10.15 -12.68 -29.81
CA ALA A 446 9.71 -11.70 -28.81
C ALA A 446 9.82 -10.24 -29.31
N GLY A 447 10.37 -10.00 -30.50
CA GLY A 447 10.62 -8.66 -31.05
C GLY A 447 11.81 -7.91 -30.42
N GLU A 448 12.66 -8.60 -29.64
CA GLU A 448 13.90 -8.05 -29.05
C GLU A 448 15.09 -8.17 -30.03
N PHE A 449 14.96 -7.63 -31.25
CA PHE A 449 15.93 -7.81 -32.34
C PHE A 449 17.37 -7.42 -31.97
N ASP A 450 17.57 -6.28 -31.31
CA ASP A 450 18.90 -5.82 -30.88
C ASP A 450 19.59 -6.81 -29.93
N ARG A 451 18.79 -7.47 -29.08
CA ARG A 451 19.29 -8.50 -28.18
C ARG A 451 19.57 -9.80 -28.93
N GLY A 452 18.70 -10.15 -29.89
CA GLY A 452 18.92 -11.26 -30.81
C GLY A 452 20.26 -11.15 -31.54
N ILE A 453 20.58 -9.99 -32.11
CA ILE A 453 21.86 -9.73 -32.80
C ILE A 453 23.04 -9.98 -31.85
N LYS A 454 23.00 -9.43 -30.63
CA LYS A 454 24.06 -9.63 -29.63
C LYS A 454 24.28 -11.11 -29.30
N LEU A 455 23.19 -11.88 -29.17
CA LEU A 455 23.25 -13.32 -28.89
C LEU A 455 23.84 -14.11 -30.06
N VAL A 456 23.47 -13.79 -31.30
CA VAL A 456 24.06 -14.40 -32.51
C VAL A 456 25.56 -14.06 -32.62
N THR A 457 25.94 -12.80 -32.39
CA THR A 457 27.36 -12.41 -32.39
C THR A 457 28.16 -13.16 -31.33
N ALA A 458 27.59 -13.40 -30.15
CA ALA A 458 28.22 -14.22 -29.13
C ALA A 458 28.37 -15.68 -29.57
N ALA A 459 27.35 -16.27 -30.21
CA ALA A 459 27.42 -17.63 -30.75
C ALA A 459 28.51 -17.79 -31.82
N LEU A 460 28.62 -16.81 -32.74
CA LEU A 460 29.64 -16.79 -33.79
C LEU A 460 31.07 -16.73 -33.21
N ARG A 461 31.28 -15.95 -32.15
CA ARG A 461 32.59 -15.90 -31.46
C ARG A 461 32.96 -17.23 -30.83
N GLU A 462 31.99 -17.94 -30.24
CA GLU A 462 32.22 -19.22 -29.58
C GLU A 462 32.69 -20.31 -30.56
N ILE A 463 32.24 -20.27 -31.81
CA ILE A 463 32.68 -21.18 -32.87
C ILE A 463 33.91 -20.69 -33.65
N GLY A 464 34.53 -19.58 -33.22
CA GLY A 464 35.73 -19.02 -33.84
C GLY A 464 35.51 -18.28 -35.17
N TYR A 465 34.29 -17.78 -35.42
CA TYR A 465 34.01 -16.94 -36.58
C TYR A 465 34.52 -15.51 -36.32
N GLU A 466 35.62 -15.13 -36.95
CA GLU A 466 36.07 -13.74 -37.04
C GLU A 466 35.31 -13.06 -38.18
N ASP A 467 34.70 -11.90 -37.92
CA ASP A 467 34.09 -11.09 -38.97
C ASP A 467 35.14 -10.80 -40.04
N GLY A 468 34.98 -11.42 -41.21
CA GLY A 468 35.71 -11.10 -42.43
C GLY A 468 35.27 -9.74 -42.97
N GLY A 469 35.44 -8.68 -42.19
CA GLY A 469 35.31 -7.30 -42.62
C GLY A 469 36.46 -6.95 -43.54
N GLY A 470 36.19 -6.99 -44.84
CA GLY A 470 37.14 -6.72 -45.90
C GLY A 470 37.82 -5.37 -45.77
N ASP A 471 39.13 -5.40 -46.00
CA ASP A 471 39.86 -4.31 -46.65
C ASP A 471 39.13 -3.93 -47.95
N GLU A 472 38.30 -2.89 -47.91
CA GLU A 472 38.06 -2.03 -49.07
C GLU A 472 38.88 -0.75 -48.90
N ASN A 473 40.19 -0.90 -49.04
CA ASN A 473 41.09 0.16 -49.49
C ASN A 473 41.62 -0.25 -50.86
N GLY A 474 41.01 0.29 -51.92
CA GLY A 474 41.38 -0.05 -53.30
C GLY A 474 40.62 0.76 -54.34
N GLY A 475 40.80 2.08 -54.33
CA GLY A 475 40.34 3.02 -55.37
C GLY A 475 41.01 4.37 -55.25
#